data_AF-A0A382CUC1-F1
#
_entry.id   AF-A0A382CUC1-F1
#
_cell.length_a   1.000
_cell.length_b   1.000
_cell.length_c   1.000
_cell.angle_alpha   90.00
_cell.angle_beta   90.00
_cell.angle_gamma   90.00
#
_symmetry.space_group_name_H-M   'P 1'
#
loop_
_entity.id
_entity.type
_entity.pdbx_description
1 polymer ?
#
loop_
_entity_poly.entity_id
_entity_poly.type
_entity_poly.pdbx_seq_one_letter_code
_entity_poly.pdbx_strand_id
1 'polypeptide(L)' 'MGSLDGVFSTISGLAKSIVSLGLELVLVFLVIDLLFPGTTDVVRNVGTVVSQFTNQGLVGLVILIAVVAIASDD' A
#
# COMPACT_ATOMS: atom_id res chain seq x y z
N MET A 1 -16.41 28.35 9.43
CA MET A 1 -15.62 27.11 9.45
C MET A 1 -16.23 26.18 8.41
N GLY A 2 -15.89 26.33 7.12
CA GLY A 2 -16.58 25.60 6.03
C GLY A 2 -15.83 25.57 4.70
N SER A 3 -14.91 26.52 4.47
CA SER A 3 -14.05 26.52 3.27
C SER A 3 -12.88 25.52 3.37
N LEU A 4 -12.26 25.40 4.55
CA LEU A 4 -11.12 24.49 4.75
C LEU A 4 -11.55 23.01 4.67
N ASP A 5 -12.69 22.66 5.26
CA ASP A 5 -13.21 21.27 5.22
C ASP A 5 -13.60 20.85 3.80
N GLY A 6 -14.15 21.77 2.99
CA GLY A 6 -14.44 21.52 1.58
C GLY A 6 -13.17 21.34 0.73
N VAL A 7 -12.11 22.10 1.01
CA VAL A 7 -10.80 21.96 0.35
C VAL A 7 -10.14 20.62 0.72
N PHE A 8 -10.14 20.26 2.01
CA PHE A 8 -9.60 18.96 2.45
C PHE A 8 -10.39 17.79 1.84
N SER A 9 -11.72 17.88 1.80
CA SER A 9 -12.57 16.87 1.14
C SER A 9 -12.20 16.70 -0.34
N THR A 10 -12.06 17.81 -1.08
CA THR A 10 -11.70 17.81 -2.50
C THR A 10 -10.32 17.21 -2.75
N ILE A 11 -9.32 17.63 -1.96
CA ILE A 11 -7.96 17.11 -2.06
C ILE A 11 -7.94 15.62 -1.71
N SER A 12 -8.70 15.18 -0.70
CA SER A 12 -8.81 13.76 -0.34
C SER A 12 -9.45 12.94 -1.46
N GLY A 13 -10.46 13.49 -2.14
CA GLY A 13 -11.12 12.84 -3.27
C GLY A 13 -10.18 12.67 -4.46
N LEU A 14 -9.39 13.71 -4.78
CA LEU A 14 -8.38 13.65 -5.82
C LEU A 14 -7.27 12.66 -5.47
N ALA A 15 -6.76 12.69 -4.24
CA ALA A 15 -5.76 11.74 -3.77
C ALA A 15 -6.27 10.30 -3.88
N LYS A 16 -7.51 10.04 -3.47
CA LYS A 16 -8.14 8.71 -3.58
C LYS A 16 -8.26 8.27 -5.04
N SER A 17 -8.64 9.17 -5.93
CA SER A 17 -8.74 8.89 -7.37
C SER A 17 -7.38 8.57 -7.98
N ILE A 18 -6.35 9.36 -7.67
CA ILE A 18 -4.97 9.13 -8.14
C ILE A 18 -4.44 7.79 -7.63
N VAL A 19 -4.68 7.45 -6.36
CA VAL A 19 -4.27 6.16 -5.78
C VAL A 19 -5.00 5.00 -6.48
N SER A 20 -6.30 5.14 -6.76
CA SER A 20 -7.07 4.13 -7.49
C SER A 20 -6.50 3.87 -8.89
N LEU A 21 -6.21 4.94 -9.63
CA LEU A 21 -5.59 4.84 -10.96
C LEU A 21 -4.18 4.26 -10.88
N GLY A 22 -3.40 4.66 -9.89
CA GLY A 22 -2.07 4.11 -9.64
C GLY A 22 -2.10 2.60 -9.39
N LEU A 23 -3.09 2.10 -8.64
CA LEU A 23 -3.23 0.68 -8.36
C LEU A 23 -3.61 -0.14 -9.61
N GLU A 24 -4.53 0.38 -10.44
CA GLU A 24 -4.86 -0.25 -11.73
C GLU A 24 -3.65 -0.26 -12.68
N LEU A 25 -2.91 0.85 -12.76
CA LEU A 25 -1.71 0.94 -13.60
C LEU A 25 -0.59 0.01 -13.12
N VAL A 26 -0.42 -0.18 -11.81
CA VAL A 26 0.55 -1.15 -11.26
C VAL A 26 0.23 -2.58 -11.74
N LEU A 27 -1.05 -2.97 -11.78
CA LEU A 27 -1.44 -4.28 -12.32
C LEU A 27 -1.12 -4.40 -13.82
N VAL A 28 -1.44 -3.38 -14.61
CA VAL A 28 -1.13 -3.35 -16.03
C VAL A 28 0.38 -3.43 -16.27
N PHE A 29 1.17 -2.65 -15.53
CA PHE A 29 2.62 -2.66 -15.62
C PHE A 29 3.22 -3.99 -15.14
N LEU A 30 2.64 -4.64 -14.13
CA LEU A 30 3.05 -5.97 -13.70
C LEU A 30 2.84 -7.01 -14.80
N VAL A 31 1.72 -6.96 -15.52
CA VAL A 31 1.49 -7.83 -16.69
C VAL A 31 2.49 -7.51 -17.81
N ILE A 32 2.76 -6.24 -18.08
CA ILE A 32 3.74 -5.83 -19.10
C ILE A 32 5.14 -6.31 -18.72
N ASP A 33 5.55 -6.20 -17.46
CA ASP A 33 6.86 -6.66 -16.97
C ASP A 33 6.99 -8.18 -17.00
N LEU A 34 5.88 -8.92 -16.88
CA LEU A 34 5.87 -10.38 -17.07
C LEU A 34 6.03 -10.78 -18.54
N LEU A 35 5.41 -10.05 -19.47
CA LEU A 35 5.46 -10.34 -20.91
C LEU A 35 6.73 -9.77 -21.58
N PHE A 36 7.26 -8.67 -21.05
CA PHE A 36 8.44 -7.95 -21.53
C PHE A 36 9.34 -7.58 -20.32
N PRO A 37 10.16 -8.55 -19.86
CA PRO A 37 10.95 -8.41 -18.64
C PRO A 37 11.83 -7.16 -18.61
N GLY A 38 11.72 -6.38 -17.53
CA GLY A 38 12.58 -5.22 -17.26
C GLY A 38 12.13 -3.91 -17.92
N THR A 39 10.93 -3.88 -18.51
CA THR A 39 10.40 -2.68 -19.18
C THR A 39 9.87 -1.65 -18.18
N THR A 40 9.28 -2.11 -17.07
CA THR A 40 8.68 -1.22 -16.06
C THR A 40 9.31 -1.38 -14.68
N ASP A 41 10.09 -2.44 -14.44
CA ASP A 41 10.75 -2.73 -13.16
C ASP A 41 9.75 -2.90 -11.99
N VAL A 42 8.46 -3.06 -12.29
CA VAL A 42 7.38 -3.12 -11.30
C VAL A 42 7.46 -4.42 -10.50
N VAL A 43 7.86 -5.54 -11.11
CA VAL A 43 8.04 -6.80 -10.38
C VAL A 43 9.13 -6.68 -9.31
N ARG A 44 10.21 -5.95 -9.59
CA ARG A 44 11.30 -5.69 -8.63
C ARG A 44 10.84 -4.79 -7.47
N ASN A 45 10.04 -3.77 -7.76
CA ASN A 45 9.47 -2.89 -6.74
C ASN A 45 8.44 -3.63 -5.85
N VAL A 46 7.55 -4.41 -6.45
CA VAL A 46 6.58 -5.24 -5.70
C VAL A 46 7.32 -6.28 -4.85
N GLY A 47 8.34 -6.94 -5.40
CA GLY A 47 9.18 -7.88 -4.66
C GLY A 47 9.90 -7.24 -3.46
N THR A 48 10.28 -5.98 -3.56
CA THR A 48 10.88 -5.23 -2.43
C THR A 48 9.85 -4.96 -1.33
N VAL A 49 8.63 -4.55 -1.70
CA VAL A 49 7.53 -4.35 -0.73
C VAL A 49 7.16 -5.66 -0.04
N VAL A 50 7.00 -6.74 -0.81
CA VAL A 50 6.73 -8.08 -0.27
C VAL A 50 7.89 -8.54 0.62
N SER A 51 9.14 -8.29 0.22
CA SER A 51 10.32 -8.60 1.02
C SER A 51 10.36 -7.83 2.33
N GLN A 52 9.92 -6.56 2.37
CA GLN A 52 9.78 -5.82 3.62
C GLN A 52 8.75 -6.48 4.54
N PHE A 53 7.56 -6.83 4.03
CA PHE A 53 6.56 -7.56 4.81
C PHE A 53 7.01 -8.95 5.26
N THR A 54 7.81 -9.65 4.45
CA THR A 54 8.29 -11.00 4.78
C THR A 54 9.46 -10.96 5.76
N ASN A 55 10.41 -10.03 5.57
CA ASN A 55 11.55 -9.82 6.48
C ASN A 55 11.11 -9.24 7.81
N GLN A 56 10.05 -8.42 7.82
CA GLN A 56 9.41 -7.92 9.03
C GLN A 56 8.25 -8.81 9.48
N GLY A 57 7.98 -9.94 8.81
CA GLY A 57 6.78 -10.75 9.04
C GLY A 57 6.68 -11.28 10.46
N LEU A 58 7.81 -11.65 11.06
CA LEU A 58 7.89 -12.02 12.47
C LEU A 58 7.65 -10.80 13.38
N VAL A 59 8.19 -9.63 13.01
CA VAL A 59 8.02 -8.37 13.77
C VAL A 59 6.57 -7.91 13.75
N GLY A 60 5.91 -7.97 12.59
CA GLY A 60 4.48 -7.65 12.45
C GLY A 60 3.58 -8.60 13.23
N LEU A 61 3.89 -9.91 13.21
CA LEU A 61 3.19 -10.90 14.03
C LEU A 61 3.41 -10.65 15.52
N VAL A 62 4.63 -10.32 15.95
CA VAL A 62 4.94 -9.99 17.35
C VAL A 62 4.18 -8.74 17.81
N ILE A 63 4.11 -7.71 16.97
CA ILE A 63 3.35 -6.49 17.28
C ILE A 63 1.84 -6.80 17.37
N LEU A 64 1.30 -7.61 16.45
CA LEU A 64 -0.10 -8.01 16.48
C LEU A 64 -0.44 -8.82 17.74
N ILE A 65 0.42 -9.78 18.11
CA ILE A 65 0.27 -10.56 19.36
C ILE A 65 0.33 -9.65 20.58
N ALA A 66 1.25 -8.68 20.62
CA ALA A 66 1.37 -7.74 21.73
C ALA A 66 0.10 -6.87 21.88
N VAL A 67 -0.45 -6.36 20.77
CA VAL A 67 -1.70 -5.58 20.79
C VAL A 67 -2.88 -6.42 21.23
N VAL A 68 -3.01 -7.65 20.73
CA VAL A 68 -4.10 -8.57 21.15
C VAL A 68 -3.97 -8.97 22.61
N ALA A 69 -2.75 -9.25 23.09
CA ALA A 69 -2.51 -9.57 24.48
C ALA A 69 -2.88 -8.40 25.42
N ILE A 70 -2.49 -7.17 25.08
CA ILE A 70 -2.86 -5.97 25.85
C ILE A 70 -4.38 -5.74 25.82
N ALA A 71 -5.03 -5.98 24.68
CA ALA A 71 -6.47 -5.81 24.53
C ALA A 71 -7.30 -6.95 25.17
N SER A 72 -6.68 -8.08 25.52
CA SER A 72 -7.35 -9.25 26.12
C SER A 72 -7.06 -9.39 27.62
N ASP A 73 -6.18 -8.55 28.17
CA ASP A 73 -5.83 -8.49 29.61
C ASP A 73 -6.73 -7.49 30.37
N ASP A 74 -7.79 -7.00 29.74
CA ASP A 74 -8.89 -6.19 30.30
C ASP A 74 -10.23 -6.95 30.21
#